data_AF-A0A952MZZ4-F1
#
_entry.id   AF-A0A952MZZ4-F1
#
_cell.length_a   1.000
_cell.length_b   1.000
_cell.length_c   1.000
_cell.angle_alpha   90.00
_cell.angle_beta   90.00
_cell.angle_gamma   90.00
#
_symmetry.space_group_name_H-M   'P 1'
#
loop_
_entity.id
_entity.type
_entity.pdbx_description
1 polymer ?
#
loop_
_entity_poly.entity_id
_entity_poly.type
_entity_poly.pdbx_seq_one_letter_code
_entity_poly.pdbx_strand_id
1 'polypeptide(L)'
;MKTWALILVVLILEACGTKSELSIEGASIELCACFNSQTTGTIDDRLSPCLQQIVNNKNDEWQSSGIINQDTIKYKLSMFTLHIMIDMTRTCENYFAAVNELYDKGYPTDTTELNKKVIKELSTRIETEVSMDSVKSLLHKKVYRLIQAKEFDMALQSIDSIKSLDDTDYDANLASAYIFNQKGLHDKAVIEITRAIELSGNENLKLYAEIAKKKKLISKN
;
A
#
# COMPACT_ATOMS: atom_id res chain seq x y z
N MET A 1 40.47 61.04 21.54
CA MET A 1 41.03 59.68 21.69
C MET A 1 39.95 58.78 22.26
N LYS A 2 39.56 57.77 21.50
CA LYS A 2 38.56 56.76 21.84
C LYS A 2 39.20 55.74 22.79
N THR A 3 38.52 55.36 23.86
CA THR A 3 38.61 54.02 24.43
C THR A 3 37.28 53.64 25.06
N TRP A 4 36.72 52.58 24.48
CA TRP A 4 35.50 51.91 24.86
C TRP A 4 35.85 50.90 25.97
N ALA A 5 35.08 50.85 27.05
CA ALA A 5 35.11 49.73 27.98
C ALA A 5 33.87 48.89 27.73
N LEU A 6 34.08 47.70 27.14
CA LEU A 6 33.08 46.72 26.78
C LEU A 6 32.34 46.21 28.03
N ILE A 7 31.02 46.34 27.99
CA ILE A 7 30.08 45.46 28.71
C ILE A 7 29.96 44.19 27.85
N LEU A 8 30.48 43.07 28.33
CA LEU A 8 30.29 41.76 27.70
C LEU A 8 29.50 40.89 28.68
N VAL A 9 28.20 41.18 28.80
CA VAL A 9 27.23 40.24 29.34
C VAL A 9 27.02 39.20 28.25
N VAL A 10 27.67 38.05 28.41
CA VAL A 10 27.40 36.85 27.62
C VAL A 10 26.00 36.39 28.02
N LEU A 11 24.99 36.81 27.26
CA LEU A 11 23.67 36.19 27.28
C LEU A 11 23.84 34.75 26.79
N ILE A 12 23.67 33.83 27.72
CA ILE A 12 23.41 32.42 27.46
C ILE A 12 22.09 32.37 26.70
N LEU A 13 22.15 32.38 25.37
CA LEU A 13 21.07 31.84 24.56
C LEU A 13 21.22 30.32 24.64
N GLU A 14 20.51 29.74 25.59
CA GLU A 14 20.10 28.35 25.49
C GLU A 14 19.53 28.19 24.09
N ALA A 15 20.26 27.46 23.25
CA ALA A 15 19.69 26.86 22.07
C ALA A 15 18.69 25.82 22.55
N CYS A 16 17.51 26.25 22.98
CA CYS A 16 16.29 25.47 22.87
C CYS A 16 16.03 25.31 21.36
N GLY A 17 16.86 24.50 20.70
CA GLY A 17 16.55 23.95 19.40
C GLY A 17 15.35 23.06 19.62
N THR A 18 14.15 23.59 19.39
CA THR A 18 12.98 22.76 19.15
C THR A 18 13.35 21.83 18.02
N LYS A 19 13.70 20.58 18.35
CA LYS A 19 13.98 19.54 17.37
C LYS A 19 12.73 19.47 16.49
N SER A 20 12.84 19.89 15.23
CA SER A 20 11.67 20.00 14.36
C SER A 20 11.05 18.62 14.23
N GLU A 21 9.73 18.53 14.44
CA GLU A 21 9.00 17.27 14.32
C GLU A 21 9.20 16.67 12.93
N LEU A 22 9.58 15.39 12.83
CA LEU A 22 9.74 14.74 11.54
C LEU A 22 8.37 14.55 10.89
N SER A 23 8.10 15.31 9.83
CA SER A 23 6.86 15.26 9.06
C SER A 23 6.84 14.08 8.07
N ILE A 24 5.65 13.73 7.56
CA ILE A 24 5.50 12.70 6.52
C ILE A 24 6.28 13.07 5.25
N GLU A 25 6.19 14.34 4.82
CA GLU A 25 6.89 14.85 3.63
C GLU A 25 8.41 14.84 3.82
N GLY A 26 8.90 15.27 4.99
CA GLY A 26 10.34 15.21 5.28
C GLY A 26 10.84 13.77 5.27
N ALA A 27 10.12 12.87 5.94
CA ALA A 27 10.46 11.46 5.98
C ALA A 27 10.37 10.78 4.60
N SER A 28 9.40 11.14 3.75
CA SER A 28 9.27 10.57 2.41
C SER A 28 10.41 11.01 1.48
N ILE A 29 10.86 12.26 1.58
CA ILE A 29 12.03 12.77 0.85
C ILE A 29 13.30 12.03 1.30
N GLU A 30 13.54 11.92 2.61
CA GLU A 30 14.69 11.19 3.16
C GLU A 30 14.67 9.71 2.74
N LEU A 31 13.50 9.05 2.84
CA LEU A 31 13.34 7.66 2.45
C LEU A 31 13.54 7.46 0.96
N CYS A 32 13.03 8.35 0.11
CA CYS A 32 13.23 8.29 -1.33
C CYS A 32 14.70 8.44 -1.71
N ALA A 33 15.41 9.40 -1.10
CA ALA A 33 16.84 9.58 -1.34
C ALA A 33 17.64 8.32 -0.97
N CYS A 34 17.37 7.75 0.21
CA CYS A 34 18.01 6.52 0.65
C CYS A 34 17.65 5.34 -0.26
N PHE A 35 16.37 5.13 -0.59
CA PHE A 35 15.91 4.05 -1.46
C PHE A 35 16.54 4.11 -2.86
N ASN A 36 16.78 5.33 -3.38
CA ASN A 36 17.47 5.54 -4.65
C ASN A 36 18.96 5.22 -4.60
N SER A 37 19.60 5.37 -3.43
CA SER A 37 20.99 4.96 -3.24
C SER A 37 21.17 3.43 -3.15
N GLN A 38 20.12 2.70 -2.78
CA GLN A 38 20.11 1.24 -2.79
C GLN A 38 19.78 0.73 -4.19
N THR A 39 20.77 0.24 -4.93
CA THR A 39 20.61 -0.14 -6.35
C THR A 39 20.51 -1.65 -6.59
N THR A 40 20.65 -2.47 -5.54
CA THR A 40 20.63 -3.94 -5.62
C THR A 40 19.66 -4.53 -4.60
N GLY A 41 19.28 -5.79 -4.80
CA GLY A 41 18.37 -6.52 -3.92
C GLY A 41 16.89 -6.34 -4.27
N THR A 42 16.05 -7.00 -3.49
CA THR A 42 14.59 -6.87 -3.55
C THR A 42 14.14 -5.49 -3.07
N ILE A 43 12.85 -5.18 -3.24
CA ILE A 43 12.30 -3.94 -2.68
C ILE A 43 12.50 -3.85 -1.15
N ASP A 44 12.43 -4.98 -0.45
CA ASP A 44 12.54 -5.04 1.00
C ASP A 44 13.99 -4.84 1.44
N ASP A 45 14.95 -5.41 0.69
CA ASP A 45 16.39 -5.18 0.93
C ASP A 45 16.74 -3.69 0.80
N ARG A 46 16.10 -3.01 -0.15
CA ARG A 46 16.32 -1.58 -0.41
C ARG A 46 15.60 -0.67 0.59
N LEU A 47 14.39 -1.03 1.03
CA LEU A 47 13.58 -0.23 1.95
C LEU A 47 13.99 -0.39 3.41
N SER A 48 14.24 -1.63 3.85
CA SER A 48 14.42 -1.96 5.27
C SER A 48 15.46 -1.09 5.99
N PRO A 49 16.70 -0.92 5.49
CA PRO A 49 17.70 -0.11 6.20
C PRO A 49 17.30 1.37 6.27
N CYS A 50 16.68 1.89 5.20
CA CYS A 50 16.25 3.29 5.13
C CYS A 50 15.07 3.57 6.05
N LEU A 51 14.08 2.67 6.09
CA LEU A 51 12.90 2.81 6.91
C LEU A 51 13.22 2.67 8.39
N GLN A 52 14.13 1.76 8.76
CA GLN A 52 14.52 1.54 10.16
C GLN A 52 15.06 2.83 10.81
N GLN A 53 15.89 3.59 10.08
CA GLN A 53 16.42 4.86 10.57
C GLN A 53 15.29 5.88 10.85
N ILE A 54 14.37 6.04 9.92
CA ILE A 54 13.24 6.97 10.04
C ILE A 54 12.30 6.57 11.18
N VAL A 55 12.00 5.28 11.29
CA VAL A 55 11.15 4.73 12.36
C VAL A 55 11.78 4.91 13.73
N ASN A 56 13.08 4.67 13.88
CA ASN A 56 13.80 4.89 15.14
C ASN A 56 13.74 6.36 15.56
N ASN A 57 14.03 7.28 14.63
CA ASN A 57 13.99 8.71 14.91
C ASN A 57 12.59 9.17 15.35
N LYS A 58 11.53 8.70 14.69
CA LYS A 58 10.15 9.06 15.04
C LYS A 58 9.70 8.42 16.37
N ASN A 59 10.13 7.19 16.64
CA ASN A 59 9.88 6.53 17.91
C ASN A 59 10.50 7.31 19.09
N ASP A 60 11.76 7.73 18.97
CA ASP A 60 12.47 8.47 20.01
C ASP A 60 11.82 9.84 20.28
N GLU A 61 11.35 10.51 19.23
CA GLU A 61 10.58 11.76 19.32
C GLU A 61 9.29 11.58 20.15
N TRP A 62 8.51 10.53 19.86
CA TRP A 62 7.26 10.25 20.58
C TRP A 62 7.46 9.80 22.01
N GLN A 63 8.49 8.98 22.27
CA GLN A 63 8.86 8.61 23.64
C GLN A 63 9.27 9.84 24.46
N SER A 64 10.06 10.74 23.87
CA SER A 64 10.48 11.99 24.51
C SER A 64 9.31 12.96 24.76
N SER A 65 8.24 12.86 23.97
CA SER A 65 7.02 13.67 24.10
C SER A 65 6.05 13.17 25.18
N GLY A 66 6.42 12.14 25.95
CA GLY A 66 5.61 11.59 27.04
C GLY A 66 4.58 10.54 26.61
N ILE A 67 4.65 10.03 25.38
CA ILE A 67 3.85 8.86 24.97
C ILE A 67 4.52 7.62 25.56
N ILE A 68 3.88 7.00 26.56
CA ILE A 68 4.45 5.85 27.29
C ILE A 68 3.80 4.50 26.95
N ASN A 69 2.65 4.51 26.27
CA ASN A 69 1.93 3.29 25.91
C ASN A 69 2.51 2.67 24.62
N GLN A 70 3.11 1.49 24.74
CA GLN A 70 3.79 0.80 23.64
C GLN A 70 2.84 0.41 22.49
N ASP A 71 1.61 0.00 22.78
CA ASP A 71 0.62 -0.34 21.74
C ASP A 71 0.22 0.90 20.93
N THR A 72 0.10 2.05 21.60
CA THR A 72 -0.18 3.34 20.96
C THR A 72 0.97 3.77 20.07
N ILE A 73 2.21 3.62 20.52
CA ILE A 73 3.41 3.90 19.71
C ILE A 73 3.43 3.00 18.48
N LYS A 74 3.24 1.69 18.66
CA LYS A 74 3.24 0.73 17.55
C LYS A 74 2.21 1.08 16.48
N TYR A 75 0.96 1.35 16.89
CA TYR A 75 -0.09 1.76 15.96
C TYR A 75 0.26 3.07 15.23
N LYS A 76 0.72 4.09 15.96
CA LYS A 76 1.13 5.37 15.35
C LYS A 76 2.29 5.19 14.37
N LEU A 77 3.28 4.35 14.69
CA LEU A 77 4.41 4.06 13.79
C LEU A 77 3.93 3.34 12.53
N SER A 78 3.01 2.38 12.65
CA SER A 78 2.42 1.72 11.49
C SER A 78 1.70 2.72 10.57
N MET A 79 0.88 3.62 11.14
CA MET A 79 0.18 4.65 10.34
C MET A 79 1.15 5.66 9.72
N PHE A 80 2.17 6.07 10.45
CA PHE A 80 3.21 6.97 9.96
C PHE A 80 3.96 6.36 8.77
N THR A 81 4.40 5.11 8.89
CA THR A 81 5.06 4.38 7.80
C THR A 81 4.14 4.22 6.58
N LEU A 82 2.87 3.87 6.77
CA LEU A 82 1.91 3.77 5.67
C LEU A 82 1.75 5.11 4.93
N HIS A 83 1.63 6.22 5.66
CA HIS A 83 1.51 7.55 5.06
C HIS A 83 2.78 7.97 4.30
N ILE A 84 3.97 7.60 4.79
CA ILE A 84 5.22 7.82 4.04
C ILE A 84 5.20 7.02 2.74
N MET A 85 4.84 5.74 2.77
CA MET A 85 4.78 4.89 1.57
C MET A 85 3.76 5.41 0.54
N ILE A 86 2.61 5.90 1.01
CA ILE A 86 1.61 6.58 0.18
C ILE A 86 2.20 7.84 -0.46
N ASP A 87 2.89 8.67 0.32
CA ASP A 87 3.50 9.90 -0.21
C ASP A 87 4.59 9.58 -1.24
N MET A 88 5.49 8.64 -0.93
CA MET A 88 6.51 8.17 -1.86
C MET A 88 5.94 7.59 -3.15
N THR A 89 4.78 6.92 -3.10
CA THR A 89 4.08 6.45 -4.30
C THR A 89 3.75 7.60 -5.26
N ARG A 90 3.53 8.80 -4.72
CA ARG A 90 3.24 10.01 -5.49
C ARG A 90 4.50 10.72 -5.97
N THR A 91 5.50 10.82 -5.10
CA THR A 91 6.65 11.74 -5.22
C THR A 91 7.96 11.07 -5.61
N CYS A 92 8.09 9.75 -5.46
CA CYS A 92 9.34 9.02 -5.69
C CYS A 92 9.21 8.00 -6.83
N GLU A 93 9.64 8.36 -8.03
CA GLU A 93 9.42 7.56 -9.25
C GLU A 93 9.99 6.14 -9.19
N ASN A 94 11.22 5.96 -8.70
CA ASN A 94 11.82 4.63 -8.58
C ASN A 94 11.09 3.74 -7.55
N TYR A 95 10.56 4.34 -6.49
CA TYR A 95 9.76 3.62 -5.50
C TYR A 95 8.41 3.22 -6.11
N PHE A 96 7.72 4.16 -6.76
CA PHE A 96 6.48 3.89 -7.49
C PHE A 96 6.67 2.75 -8.49
N ALA A 97 7.73 2.78 -9.30
CA ALA A 97 8.04 1.72 -10.26
C ALA A 97 8.16 0.34 -9.56
N ALA A 98 8.88 0.28 -8.44
CA ALA A 98 9.07 -0.96 -7.69
C ALA A 98 7.76 -1.48 -7.06
N VAL A 99 6.98 -0.64 -6.39
CA VAL A 99 5.70 -1.08 -5.78
C VAL A 99 4.65 -1.40 -6.84
N ASN A 100 4.63 -0.68 -7.96
CA ASN A 100 3.74 -0.99 -9.07
C ASN A 100 4.09 -2.35 -9.70
N GLU A 101 5.38 -2.67 -9.84
CA GLU A 101 5.80 -3.98 -10.33
C GLU A 101 5.32 -5.12 -9.42
N LEU A 102 5.45 -4.96 -8.10
CA LEU A 102 4.93 -5.94 -7.14
C LEU A 102 3.41 -6.06 -7.24
N TYR A 103 2.71 -4.93 -7.33
CA TYR A 103 1.27 -4.91 -7.51
C TYR A 103 0.87 -5.67 -8.78
N ASP A 104 1.49 -5.37 -9.92
CA ASP A 104 1.20 -5.99 -11.21
C ASP A 104 1.55 -7.50 -11.24
N LYS A 105 2.48 -7.93 -10.38
CA LYS A 105 2.87 -9.34 -10.22
C LYS A 105 2.19 -10.03 -9.03
N GLY A 106 1.20 -9.37 -8.39
CA GLY A 106 0.50 -9.91 -7.21
C GLY A 106 -0.18 -11.27 -7.46
N TYR A 107 -0.49 -11.58 -8.72
CA TYR A 107 -0.96 -12.90 -9.16
C TYR A 107 0.03 -13.51 -10.16
N PRO A 108 0.82 -14.52 -9.75
CA PRO A 108 1.70 -15.23 -10.66
C PRO A 108 0.90 -15.83 -11.81
N THR A 109 1.33 -15.56 -13.04
CA THR A 109 0.65 -16.07 -14.24
C THR A 109 0.73 -17.59 -14.28
N ASP A 110 -0.41 -18.24 -14.50
CA ASP A 110 -0.53 -19.69 -14.64
C ASP A 110 -1.55 -20.01 -15.73
N THR A 111 -1.06 -20.23 -16.95
CA THR A 111 -1.88 -20.60 -18.12
C THR A 111 -1.84 -22.10 -18.40
N THR A 112 -1.42 -22.91 -17.43
CA THR A 112 -1.23 -24.35 -17.61
C THR A 112 -2.56 -25.10 -17.75
N GLU A 113 -2.52 -26.27 -18.39
CA GLU A 113 -3.69 -27.17 -18.45
C GLU A 113 -4.14 -27.64 -17.06
N LEU A 114 -3.21 -27.72 -16.10
CA LEU A 114 -3.55 -28.01 -14.70
C LEU A 114 -4.45 -26.92 -14.12
N ASN A 115 -4.10 -25.64 -14.31
CA ASN A 115 -4.93 -24.54 -13.82
C ASN A 115 -6.31 -24.53 -14.50
N LYS A 116 -6.38 -24.76 -15.82
CA LYS A 116 -7.65 -24.89 -16.55
C LYS A 116 -8.52 -26.01 -15.99
N LYS A 117 -7.93 -27.17 -15.67
CA LYS A 117 -8.63 -28.28 -15.02
C LYS A 117 -9.19 -27.88 -13.65
N VAL A 118 -8.40 -27.18 -12.83
CA VAL A 118 -8.83 -26.68 -11.52
C VAL A 118 -10.01 -25.70 -11.67
N ILE A 119 -9.96 -24.78 -12.62
CA ILE A 119 -11.06 -23.84 -12.90
C ILE A 119 -12.35 -24.58 -13.28
N LYS A 120 -12.23 -25.64 -14.10
CA LYS A 120 -13.37 -26.49 -14.48
C LYS A 120 -13.94 -27.24 -13.28
N GLU A 121 -13.10 -27.88 -12.47
CA GLU A 121 -13.51 -28.58 -11.25
C GLU A 121 -14.20 -27.66 -10.25
N LEU A 122 -13.68 -26.44 -10.06
CA LEU A 122 -14.33 -25.42 -9.23
C LEU A 122 -15.71 -25.06 -9.75
N SER A 123 -15.87 -24.92 -11.07
CA SER A 123 -17.16 -24.61 -11.69
C SER A 123 -18.19 -25.72 -11.44
N THR A 124 -17.82 -26.99 -11.64
CA THR A 124 -18.71 -28.13 -11.35
C THR A 124 -19.09 -28.18 -9.86
N ARG A 125 -18.14 -27.90 -8.95
CA ARG A 125 -18.44 -27.90 -7.52
C ARG A 125 -19.41 -26.79 -7.12
N ILE A 126 -19.26 -25.59 -7.69
CA ILE A 126 -20.15 -24.45 -7.45
C ILE A 126 -21.60 -24.80 -7.83
N GLU A 127 -21.81 -25.51 -8.94
CA GLU A 127 -23.15 -25.90 -9.40
C GLU A 127 -23.87 -26.89 -8.47
N THR A 128 -23.10 -27.73 -7.77
CA THR A 128 -23.65 -28.78 -6.89
C THR A 128 -23.69 -28.39 -5.41
N GLU A 129 -23.01 -27.30 -5.04
CA GLU A 129 -22.92 -26.85 -3.67
C GLU A 129 -24.19 -26.10 -3.25
N VAL A 130 -24.69 -26.41 -2.05
CA VAL A 130 -25.97 -25.87 -1.55
C VAL A 130 -25.72 -24.78 -0.52
N SER A 131 -24.58 -24.82 0.18
CA SER A 131 -24.22 -23.79 1.15
C SER A 131 -23.72 -22.53 0.43
N MET A 132 -24.40 -21.40 0.64
CA MET A 132 -24.00 -20.11 0.06
C MET A 132 -22.58 -19.69 0.48
N ASP A 133 -22.20 -19.93 1.74
CA ASP A 133 -20.84 -19.63 2.21
C ASP A 133 -19.79 -20.50 1.51
N SER A 134 -20.10 -21.78 1.27
CA SER A 134 -19.25 -22.68 0.50
C SER A 134 -19.16 -22.24 -0.96
N VAL A 135 -20.28 -21.85 -1.58
CA VAL A 135 -20.30 -21.29 -2.94
C VAL A 135 -19.41 -20.05 -3.02
N LYS A 136 -19.56 -19.09 -2.10
CA LYS A 136 -18.74 -17.88 -2.05
C LYS A 136 -17.25 -18.21 -1.93
N SER A 137 -16.89 -19.15 -1.04
CA SER A 137 -15.50 -19.62 -0.90
C SER A 137 -14.95 -20.26 -2.18
N LEU A 138 -15.75 -21.05 -2.88
CA LEU A 138 -15.37 -21.66 -4.16
C LEU A 138 -15.22 -20.62 -5.27
N LEU A 139 -16.10 -19.61 -5.30
CA LEU A 139 -16.01 -18.50 -6.24
C LEU A 139 -14.70 -17.71 -6.04
N HIS A 140 -14.32 -17.39 -4.81
CA HIS A 140 -13.02 -16.74 -4.52
C HIS A 140 -11.83 -17.53 -5.05
N LYS A 141 -11.82 -18.85 -4.84
CA LYS A 141 -10.78 -19.74 -5.39
C LYS A 141 -10.79 -19.70 -6.92
N LYS A 142 -11.96 -19.70 -7.54
CA LYS A 142 -12.11 -19.65 -9.01
C LYS A 142 -11.61 -18.31 -9.55
N VAL A 143 -11.98 -17.19 -8.93
CA VAL A 143 -11.51 -15.84 -9.28
C VAL A 143 -9.99 -15.79 -9.24
N TYR A 144 -9.36 -16.27 -8.17
CA TYR A 144 -7.90 -16.32 -8.06
C TYR A 144 -7.28 -17.07 -9.25
N ARG A 145 -7.78 -18.27 -9.58
CA ARG A 145 -7.28 -19.08 -10.71
C ARG A 145 -7.50 -18.41 -12.07
N LEU A 146 -8.64 -17.77 -12.27
CA LEU A 146 -8.95 -17.04 -13.50
C LEU A 146 -8.05 -15.82 -13.67
N ILE A 147 -7.75 -15.09 -12.59
CA ILE A 147 -6.79 -13.99 -12.62
C ILE A 147 -5.39 -14.48 -13.01
N GLN A 148 -4.92 -15.60 -12.43
CA GLN A 148 -3.64 -16.20 -12.82
C GLN A 148 -3.62 -16.62 -14.30
N ALA A 149 -4.74 -17.11 -14.83
CA ALA A 149 -4.89 -17.47 -16.23
C ALA A 149 -5.06 -16.25 -17.17
N LYS A 150 -5.17 -15.02 -16.62
CA LYS A 150 -5.54 -13.78 -17.32
C LYS A 150 -6.92 -13.82 -17.99
N GLU A 151 -7.80 -14.71 -17.52
CA GLU A 151 -9.19 -14.84 -17.97
C GLU A 151 -10.09 -13.83 -17.24
N PHE A 152 -9.79 -12.54 -17.46
CA PHE A 152 -10.33 -11.44 -16.66
C PHE A 152 -11.85 -11.28 -16.75
N ASP A 153 -12.45 -11.52 -17.91
CA ASP A 153 -13.90 -11.35 -18.07
C ASP A 153 -14.67 -12.44 -17.32
N MET A 154 -14.17 -13.68 -17.33
CA MET A 154 -14.72 -14.77 -16.53
C MET A 154 -14.51 -14.54 -15.03
N ALA A 155 -13.37 -13.94 -14.64
CA ALA A 155 -13.10 -13.58 -13.26
C ALA A 155 -14.10 -12.52 -12.77
N LEU A 156 -14.36 -11.48 -13.56
CA LEU A 156 -15.35 -10.45 -13.26
C LEU A 156 -16.76 -11.02 -13.13
N GLN A 157 -17.18 -11.94 -14.01
CA GLN A 157 -18.47 -12.63 -13.85
C GLN A 157 -18.56 -13.43 -12.54
N SER A 158 -17.47 -14.09 -12.14
CA SER A 158 -17.43 -14.82 -10.87
C SER A 158 -17.45 -13.87 -9.67
N ILE A 159 -16.85 -12.68 -9.79
CA ILE A 159 -16.92 -11.61 -8.79
C ILE A 159 -18.34 -11.04 -8.68
N ASP A 160 -19.04 -10.83 -9.80
CA ASP A 160 -20.43 -10.37 -9.80
C ASP A 160 -21.33 -11.37 -9.05
N SER A 161 -21.07 -12.67 -9.20
CA SER A 161 -21.72 -13.70 -8.40
C SER A 161 -21.39 -13.60 -6.91
N ILE A 162 -20.14 -13.32 -6.52
CA ILE A 162 -19.77 -13.08 -5.11
C ILE A 162 -20.54 -11.88 -4.56
N LYS A 163 -20.51 -10.75 -5.26
CA LYS A 163 -21.21 -9.51 -4.86
C LYS A 163 -22.72 -9.67 -4.81
N SER A 164 -23.29 -10.60 -5.58
CA SER A 164 -24.72 -10.94 -5.53
C SER A 164 -25.10 -11.78 -4.31
N LEU A 165 -24.15 -12.59 -3.80
CA LEU A 165 -24.32 -13.38 -2.57
C LEU A 165 -24.05 -12.54 -1.32
N ASP A 166 -23.07 -11.65 -1.40
CA ASP A 166 -22.60 -10.80 -0.31
C ASP A 166 -21.98 -9.52 -0.89
N ASP A 167 -22.71 -8.41 -0.81
CA ASP A 167 -22.27 -7.10 -1.30
C ASP A 167 -21.28 -6.39 -0.35
N THR A 168 -20.99 -6.99 0.80
CA THR A 168 -20.02 -6.52 1.79
C THR A 168 -18.66 -7.20 1.68
N ASP A 169 -18.52 -8.15 0.74
CA ASP A 169 -17.25 -8.84 0.45
C ASP A 169 -16.24 -7.88 -0.18
N TYR A 170 -15.36 -7.31 0.64
CA TYR A 170 -14.37 -6.35 0.17
C TYR A 170 -13.27 -7.01 -0.68
N ASP A 171 -13.01 -8.32 -0.50
CA ASP A 171 -12.02 -9.06 -1.30
C ASP A 171 -12.47 -9.15 -2.76
N ALA A 172 -13.77 -9.29 -3.00
CA ALA A 172 -14.37 -9.23 -4.33
C ALA A 172 -14.09 -7.88 -5.03
N ASN A 173 -14.19 -6.78 -4.28
CA ASN A 173 -13.88 -5.43 -4.78
C ASN A 173 -12.37 -5.29 -5.08
N LEU A 174 -11.48 -5.80 -4.22
CA LEU A 174 -10.04 -5.79 -4.48
C LEU A 174 -9.66 -6.59 -5.73
N ALA A 175 -10.27 -7.77 -5.93
CA ALA A 175 -10.06 -8.57 -7.12
C ALA A 175 -10.52 -7.85 -8.39
N SER A 176 -11.71 -7.22 -8.37
CA SER A 176 -12.19 -6.36 -9.47
C SER A 176 -11.22 -5.23 -9.76
N ALA A 177 -10.73 -4.55 -8.73
CA ALA A 177 -9.80 -3.45 -8.90
C ALA A 177 -8.49 -3.88 -9.55
N TYR A 178 -7.92 -5.00 -9.11
CA TYR A 178 -6.75 -5.58 -9.73
C TYR A 178 -6.98 -5.83 -11.22
N ILE A 179 -8.08 -6.50 -11.56
CA ILE A 179 -8.44 -6.79 -12.95
C ILE A 179 -8.58 -5.50 -13.77
N PHE A 180 -9.30 -4.50 -13.26
CA PHE A 180 -9.44 -3.22 -13.94
C PHE A 180 -8.09 -2.51 -14.12
N ASN A 181 -7.20 -2.58 -13.13
CA ASN A 181 -5.86 -2.01 -13.25
C ASN A 181 -5.04 -2.72 -14.34
N GLN A 182 -5.11 -4.05 -14.43
CA GLN A 182 -4.47 -4.84 -15.48
C GLN A 182 -5.04 -4.53 -16.88
N LYS A 183 -6.34 -4.20 -16.98
CA LYS A 183 -7.00 -3.78 -18.22
C LYS A 183 -6.78 -2.30 -18.58
N GLY A 184 -5.99 -1.55 -17.80
CA GLY A 184 -5.79 -0.11 -18.00
C GLY A 184 -7.00 0.76 -17.62
N LEU A 185 -8.03 0.16 -17.01
CA LEU A 185 -9.26 0.84 -16.59
C LEU A 185 -9.09 1.44 -15.19
N HIS A 186 -8.07 2.30 -15.04
CA HIS A 186 -7.62 2.81 -13.73
C HIS A 186 -8.72 3.56 -12.96
N ASP A 187 -9.63 4.25 -13.65
CA ASP A 187 -10.79 4.90 -13.02
C ASP A 187 -11.69 3.90 -12.29
N LYS A 188 -11.99 2.77 -12.92
CA LYS A 188 -12.78 1.70 -12.30
C LYS A 188 -12.02 1.03 -11.16
N ALA A 189 -10.71 0.84 -11.32
CA ALA A 189 -9.87 0.27 -10.25
C ALA A 189 -9.91 1.12 -8.98
N VAL A 190 -9.83 2.46 -9.10
CA VAL A 190 -9.91 3.37 -7.96
C VAL A 190 -11.26 3.29 -7.25
N ILE A 191 -12.37 3.19 -8.00
CA ILE A 191 -13.73 3.04 -7.43
C ILE A 191 -13.81 1.76 -6.58
N GLU A 192 -13.37 0.64 -7.14
CA GLU A 192 -13.42 -0.67 -6.48
C GLU A 192 -12.52 -0.72 -5.22
N ILE A 193 -11.30 -0.17 -5.26
CA ILE A 193 -10.43 -0.11 -4.06
C ILE A 193 -11.04 0.81 -3.00
N THR A 194 -11.64 1.93 -3.40
CA THR A 194 -12.30 2.84 -2.45
C THR A 194 -13.44 2.12 -1.73
N ARG A 195 -14.25 1.34 -2.46
CA ARG A 195 -15.29 0.51 -1.86
C ARG A 195 -14.72 -0.55 -0.91
N ALA A 196 -13.61 -1.18 -1.28
CA ALA A 196 -12.95 -2.15 -0.41
C ALA A 196 -12.42 -1.53 0.89
N ILE A 197 -11.88 -0.30 0.84
CA ILE A 197 -11.45 0.46 2.02
C ILE A 197 -12.64 0.77 2.93
N GLU A 198 -13.76 1.23 2.35
CA GLU A 198 -14.98 1.55 3.11
C GLU A 198 -15.55 0.34 3.86
N LEU A 199 -15.60 -0.82 3.20
CA LEU A 199 -16.16 -2.05 3.76
C LEU A 199 -15.25 -2.68 4.83
N SER A 200 -13.93 -2.68 4.60
CA SER A 200 -12.97 -3.34 5.50
C SER A 200 -12.48 -2.46 6.64
N GLY A 201 -12.50 -1.14 6.49
CA GLY A 201 -11.76 -0.21 7.35
C GLY A 201 -10.24 -0.39 7.30
N ASN A 202 -9.71 -1.16 6.33
CA ASN A 202 -8.30 -1.46 6.22
C ASN A 202 -7.56 -0.36 5.46
N GLU A 203 -6.95 0.53 6.23
CA GLU A 203 -6.13 1.65 5.77
C GLU A 203 -4.99 1.25 4.83
N ASN A 204 -4.43 0.03 4.96
CA ASN A 204 -3.32 -0.42 4.12
C ASN A 204 -3.70 -0.50 2.63
N LEU A 205 -4.99 -0.69 2.32
CA LEU A 205 -5.49 -0.72 0.94
C LEU A 205 -5.38 0.64 0.24
N LYS A 206 -5.17 1.75 0.99
CA LYS A 206 -4.93 3.07 0.41
C LYS A 206 -3.70 3.09 -0.49
N LEU A 207 -2.67 2.29 -0.20
CA LEU A 207 -1.50 2.19 -1.07
C LEU A 207 -1.88 1.71 -2.49
N TYR A 208 -2.76 0.71 -2.59
CA TYR A 208 -3.25 0.24 -3.89
C TYR A 208 -4.07 1.30 -4.63
N ALA A 209 -4.87 2.08 -3.89
CA ALA A 209 -5.61 3.19 -4.49
C ALA A 209 -4.66 4.23 -5.09
N GLU A 210 -3.57 4.54 -4.40
CA GLU A 210 -2.57 5.50 -4.86
C GLU A 210 -1.78 5.00 -6.07
N ILE A 211 -1.45 3.71 -6.11
CA ILE A 211 -0.87 3.08 -7.31
C ILE A 211 -1.81 3.25 -8.51
N ALA A 212 -3.10 2.91 -8.37
CA ALA A 212 -4.08 3.05 -9.45
C ALA A 212 -4.27 4.52 -9.88
N LYS A 213 -4.29 5.47 -8.93
CA LYS A 213 -4.35 6.92 -9.23
C LYS A 213 -3.12 7.41 -9.99
N LYS A 214 -1.91 6.98 -9.59
CA LYS A 214 -0.67 7.38 -10.27
C LYS A 214 -0.63 6.81 -11.69
N LYS A 215 -1.01 5.55 -11.90
CA LYS A 215 -1.14 4.96 -13.26
C LYS A 215 -2.12 5.72 -14.13
N LYS A 216 -3.30 6.09 -13.59
CA LYS A 216 -4.27 6.96 -14.27
C LYS A 216 -3.63 8.28 -14.73
N LEU A 217 -2.88 8.95 -13.87
CA LEU A 217 -2.23 10.21 -14.21
C LEU A 217 -1.20 10.02 -15.33
N ILE A 218 -0.38 8.97 -15.25
CA ILE A 218 0.64 8.65 -16.27
C ILE A 218 -0.03 8.33 -17.61
N SER A 219 -1.13 7.57 -17.63
CA SER A 219 -1.83 7.17 -18.87
C SER A 219 -2.48 8.33 -19.65
N LYS A 220 -2.61 9.51 -19.04
CA LYS A 220 -3.22 10.70 -19.64
C LYS A 220 -2.20 11.67 -20.25
N ASN A 221 -0.93 11.49 -19.94
CA ASN A 221 0.18 12.32 -20.42
C ASN A 221 0.89 11.63 -21.59
#